data_AF-A0AAU0S3X8-F1
#
_entry.id   AF-A0AAU0S3X8-F1
#
_cell.length_a   1.000
_cell.length_b   1.000
_cell.length_c   1.000
_cell.angle_alpha   90.00
_cell.angle_beta   90.00
_cell.angle_gamma   90.00
#
_symmetry.space_group_name_H-M   'P 1'
#
loop_
_entity.id
_entity.type
_entity.pdbx_description
1 polymer ?
#
loop_
_entity_poly.entity_id
_entity_poly.type
_entity_poly.pdbx_seq_one_letter_code
_entity_poly.pdbx_strand_id
1 'polypeptide(L)'
;MGVRLLKEMNTRQEDLDHKNFTIAREKIEHDGERYFNESVHDVNIALKRLYGNNEISMQQLSATFRRGDLVSELQVMDRFDDLEK
;
A
#
# COMPACT_ATOMS: atom_id res chain seq x y z
N MET A 1 3.24 1.27 -0.24
CA MET A 1 4.60 1.64 -0.69
C MET A 1 5.48 0.42 -0.85
N GLY A 2 5.84 -0.30 0.22
CA GLY A 2 6.70 -1.49 0.13
C GLY A 2 6.19 -2.58 -0.83
N VAL A 3 4.88 -2.83 -0.85
CA VAL A 3 4.24 -3.76 -1.79
C VAL A 3 4.48 -3.36 -3.26
N ARG A 4 4.42 -2.07 -3.58
CA ARG A 4 4.65 -1.56 -4.95
C ARG A 4 6.09 -1.76 -5.39
N LEU A 5 7.05 -1.47 -4.51
CA LEU A 5 8.47 -1.75 -4.75
C LEU A 5 8.69 -3.25 -5.04
N LEU A 6 8.11 -4.12 -4.22
CA LEU A 6 8.21 -5.58 -4.37
C LEU A 6 7.60 -6.06 -5.69
N LYS A 7 6.42 -5.54 -6.07
CA LYS A 7 5.77 -5.83 -7.36
C LYS A 7 6.63 -5.39 -8.54
N GLU A 8 7.20 -4.19 -8.50
CA GLU A 8 8.10 -3.70 -9.57
C GLU A 8 9.42 -4.50 -9.65
N MET A 9 9.93 -4.96 -8.51
CA MET A 9 11.11 -5.81 -8.46
C MET A 9 10.81 -7.28 -8.77
N ASN A 10 9.54 -7.65 -8.97
CA ASN A 10 9.07 -9.03 -9.11
C ASN A 10 9.68 -9.96 -8.04
N THR A 11 9.71 -9.48 -6.80
CA THR A 11 10.42 -10.11 -5.66
C THR A 11 9.48 -10.17 -4.46
N ARG A 12 9.55 -11.24 -3.65
CA ARG A 12 8.81 -11.31 -2.38
C ARG A 12 9.64 -10.70 -1.25
N GLN A 13 8.97 -10.28 -0.19
CA GLN A 13 9.66 -9.70 0.98
C GLN A 13 10.74 -10.64 1.56
N GLU A 14 10.47 -11.95 1.57
CA GLU A 14 11.40 -12.99 2.03
C GLU A 14 12.60 -13.23 1.11
N ASP A 15 12.52 -12.77 -0.15
CA ASP A 15 13.59 -12.88 -1.15
C ASP A 15 14.46 -11.61 -1.21
N LEU A 16 14.18 -10.57 -0.38
CA LEU A 16 15.04 -9.40 -0.25
C LEU A 16 16.31 -9.76 0.54
N ASP A 17 17.46 -9.67 -0.10
CA ASP A 17 18.77 -10.02 0.44
C ASP A 17 19.85 -9.01 0.05
N HIS A 18 21.10 -9.27 0.46
CA HIS A 18 22.24 -8.40 0.16
C HIS A 18 22.54 -8.24 -1.34
N LYS A 19 22.02 -9.12 -2.21
CA LYS A 19 22.25 -9.07 -3.66
C LYS A 19 21.29 -8.10 -4.34
N ASN A 20 20.05 -8.03 -3.88
CA ASN A 20 19.01 -7.16 -4.46
C ASN A 20 18.71 -5.90 -3.62
N PHE A 21 19.28 -5.78 -2.42
CA PHE A 21 19.10 -4.62 -1.55
C PHE A 21 19.52 -3.30 -2.21
N THR A 22 20.65 -3.28 -2.91
CA THR A 22 21.14 -2.07 -3.60
C THR A 22 20.14 -1.58 -4.64
N ILE A 23 19.57 -2.51 -5.42
CA ILE A 23 18.54 -2.21 -6.43
C ILE A 23 17.27 -1.69 -5.77
N ALA A 24 16.85 -2.33 -4.66
CA ALA A 24 15.68 -1.88 -3.88
C ALA A 24 15.86 -0.44 -3.38
N ARG A 25 17.06 -0.12 -2.86
CA ARG A 25 17.39 1.22 -2.38
C ARG A 25 17.35 2.25 -3.52
N GLU A 26 18.00 1.97 -4.64
CA GLU A 26 18.01 2.87 -5.81
C GLU A 26 16.59 3.14 -6.32
N LYS A 27 15.73 2.12 -6.35
CA LYS A 27 14.31 2.30 -6.68
C LYS A 27 13.57 3.18 -5.68
N ILE A 28 13.82 3.05 -4.37
CA ILE A 28 13.22 3.94 -3.38
C ILE A 28 13.74 5.38 -3.55
N GLU A 29 15.03 5.56 -3.81
CA GLU A 29 15.62 6.89 -4.00
C GLU A 29 15.06 7.60 -5.25
N HIS A 30 14.82 6.86 -6.34
CA HIS A 30 14.31 7.41 -7.58
C HIS A 30 12.78 7.53 -7.62
N ASP A 31 12.06 6.49 -7.20
CA ASP A 31 10.61 6.36 -7.36
C ASP A 31 9.84 6.50 -6.04
N GLY A 32 10.52 6.78 -4.92
CA GLY A 32 9.94 6.83 -3.57
C GLY A 32 8.75 7.76 -3.46
N GLU A 33 8.84 8.95 -4.07
CA GLU A 33 7.74 9.91 -4.09
C GLU A 33 6.53 9.38 -4.86
N ARG A 34 6.74 8.70 -5.99
CA ARG A 34 5.67 8.04 -6.76
C ARG A 34 5.00 6.98 -5.90
N TYR A 35 5.78 6.07 -5.29
CA TYR A 35 5.23 5.03 -4.42
C TYR A 35 4.45 5.60 -3.25
N PHE A 36 4.93 6.70 -2.66
CA PHE A 36 4.26 7.37 -1.55
C PHE A 36 2.92 7.95 -1.99
N ASN A 37 2.90 8.75 -3.06
CA ASN A 37 1.69 9.39 -3.56
C ASN A 37 0.63 8.37 -3.99
N GLU A 38 1.02 7.30 -4.67
CA GLU A 38 0.12 6.19 -5.01
C GLU A 38 -0.41 5.50 -3.75
N SER A 39 0.44 5.28 -2.74
CA SER A 39 -0.02 4.66 -1.48
C SER A 39 -1.01 5.54 -0.73
N VAL A 40 -0.83 6.86 -0.76
CA VAL A 40 -1.80 7.81 -0.18
C VAL A 40 -3.13 7.75 -0.94
N HIS A 41 -3.06 7.63 -2.27
CA HIS A 41 -4.24 7.44 -3.10
C HIS A 41 -4.99 6.14 -2.76
N ASP A 42 -4.27 5.03 -2.59
CA ASP A 42 -4.82 3.74 -2.20
C ASP A 42 -5.53 3.82 -0.84
N VAL A 43 -4.91 4.48 0.14
CA VAL A 43 -5.51 4.71 1.47
C VAL A 43 -6.81 5.52 1.34
N ASN A 44 -6.84 6.54 0.48
CA ASN A 44 -8.05 7.34 0.26
C ASN A 44 -9.17 6.50 -0.37
N ILE A 45 -8.86 5.68 -1.37
CA ILE A 45 -9.83 4.75 -1.96
C ILE A 45 -10.33 3.75 -0.91
N ALA A 46 -9.45 3.15 -0.12
CA ALA A 46 -9.83 2.19 0.92
C ALA A 46 -10.77 2.83 1.96
N LEU A 47 -10.46 4.06 2.42
CA LEU A 47 -11.33 4.80 3.32
C LEU A 47 -12.70 5.10 2.69
N LYS A 48 -12.74 5.46 1.40
CA LYS A 48 -14.01 5.65 0.67
C LYS A 48 -14.80 4.36 0.51
N ARG A 49 -14.15 3.20 0.35
CA ARG A 49 -14.84 1.90 0.31
C ARG A 49 -15.45 1.55 1.67
N LEU A 50 -14.76 1.86 2.76
CA LEU A 50 -15.23 1.61 4.12
C LEU A 50 -16.36 2.55 4.57
N TYR A 51 -16.30 3.83 4.17
CA TYR A 51 -17.18 4.87 4.73
C TYR A 51 -18.03 5.63 3.70
N GLY A 52 -17.85 5.36 2.41
CA GLY A 52 -18.44 6.14 1.33
C GLY A 52 -17.79 7.53 1.18
N ASN A 53 -18.55 8.50 0.68
CA ASN A 53 -18.10 9.90 0.54
C ASN A 53 -18.40 10.76 1.78
N ASN A 54 -18.62 10.15 2.94
CA ASN A 54 -18.93 10.86 4.17
C ASN A 54 -17.66 11.40 4.84
N GLU A 55 -17.79 12.50 5.58
CA GLU A 55 -16.71 12.93 6.50
C GLU A 55 -16.49 11.88 7.59
N ILE A 56 -15.23 11.51 7.80
CA ILE A 56 -14.83 10.49 8.77
C ILE A 56 -14.44 11.19 10.06
N SER A 57 -15.11 10.85 11.17
CA SER A 57 -14.71 11.37 12.48
C SER A 57 -13.38 10.77 12.95
N MET A 58 -12.64 11.51 13.78
CA MET A 58 -11.37 11.03 14.34
C MET A 58 -11.53 9.71 15.13
N GLN A 59 -12.68 9.54 15.79
CA GLN A 59 -13.02 8.32 16.52
C GLN A 59 -13.18 7.12 15.58
N GLN A 60 -13.88 7.31 14.45
CA GLN A 60 -14.01 6.26 13.42
C GLN A 60 -12.66 5.92 12.81
N LEU A 61 -11.86 6.93 12.47
CA LEU A 61 -10.51 6.72 11.95
C LEU A 61 -9.67 5.89 12.92
N SER A 62 -9.63 6.29 14.20
CA SER A 62 -8.90 5.57 15.25
C SER A 62 -9.37 4.12 15.41
N ALA A 63 -10.69 3.88 15.38
CA ALA A 63 -11.25 2.53 15.42
C ALA A 63 -10.85 1.68 14.20
N THR A 64 -10.86 2.28 13.00
CA THR A 64 -10.45 1.64 11.74
C THR A 64 -9.01 1.13 11.82
N PHE A 65 -8.09 1.98 12.29
CA PHE A 65 -6.69 1.61 12.47
C PHE A 65 -6.54 0.52 13.54
N ARG A 66 -7.24 0.63 14.67
CA ARG A 66 -7.13 -0.33 15.77
C ARG A 66 -7.65 -1.73 15.42
N ARG A 67 -8.74 -1.82 14.66
CA ARG A 67 -9.32 -3.10 14.24
C ARG A 67 -8.59 -3.73 13.05
N GLY A 68 -7.72 -2.98 12.38
CA GLY A 68 -7.05 -3.44 11.17
C GLY A 68 -7.96 -3.45 9.94
N ASP A 69 -9.10 -2.75 9.97
CA ASP A 69 -10.06 -2.68 8.87
C ASP A 69 -9.41 -2.07 7.62
N LEU A 70 -8.64 -1.00 7.81
CA LEU A 70 -7.93 -0.32 6.72
C LEU A 70 -6.90 -1.24 6.05
N VAL A 71 -6.13 -1.97 6.86
CA VAL A 71 -5.12 -2.90 6.34
C VAL A 71 -5.79 -4.04 5.58
N SER A 72 -6.91 -4.55 6.10
CA SER A 72 -7.70 -5.60 5.45
C SER A 72 -8.23 -5.14 4.10
N GLU A 73 -8.79 -3.93 4.01
CA GLU A 73 -9.28 -3.37 2.74
C GLU A 73 -8.14 -3.12 1.74
N LEU A 74 -6.99 -2.61 2.19
CA LEU A 74 -5.81 -2.43 1.34
C LEU A 74 -5.29 -3.77 0.78
N GLN A 75 -5.31 -4.85 1.56
CA GLN A 75 -4.95 -6.19 1.08
C GLN A 75 -5.96 -6.74 0.07
N VAL A 76 -7.24 -6.43 0.26
CA VAL A 76 -8.29 -6.79 -0.71
C VAL A 76 -8.04 -6.07 -2.03
N MET A 77 -7.78 -4.76 -2.00
CA MET A 77 -7.43 -3.95 -3.18
C MET A 77 -6.19 -4.50 -3.89
N ASP A 78 -5.13 -4.80 -3.15
CA ASP A 78 -3.88 -5.31 -3.71
C ASP A 78 -4.04 -6.64 -4.46
N ARG A 79 -4.92 -7.52 -3.98
CA ARG A 79 -5.27 -8.79 -4.66
C ARG A 79 -6.08 -8.59 -5.94
N PHE A 80 -6.85 -7.50 -6.04
CA PHE A 80 -7.61 -7.19 -7.25
C PHE A 80 -6.71 -6.62 -8.36
N ASP A 81 -5.69 -5.84 -8.01
CA ASP A 81 -4.68 -5.35 -8.96
C ASP A 81 -3.89 -6.49 -9.64
N ASP A 82 -3.80 -7.66 -9.01
CA ASP A 82 -3.12 -8.84 -9.57
C ASP A 82 -4.01 -9.67 -10.52
N LEU A 83 -5.33 -9.41 -10.57
CA LEU A 83 -6.29 -10.10 -11.45
C LEU A 83 -6.54 -9.36 -12.78
N GLU A 84 -6.20 -8.08 -12.87
CA GLU A 84 -6.37 -7.25 -14.07
C GLU A 84 -5.12 -7.16 -14.97
N LYS A 85 -4.03 -7.87 -14.62
CA LYS A 85 -2.79 -7.98 -15.41
C LYS A 85 -2.63 -9.36 -16.05
#